data_AF-A0ABD3T2E1-F1
#
_entry.id   AF-A0ABD3T2E1-F1
#
_cell.length_a   1.000
_cell.length_b   1.000
_cell.length_c   1.000
_cell.angle_alpha   90.00
_cell.angle_beta   90.00
_cell.angle_gamma   90.00
#
_symmetry.space_group_name_H-M   'P 1'
#
loop_
_entity.id
_entity.type
_entity.pdbx_description
1 polymer ?
#
loop_
_entity_poly.entity_id
_entity_poly.type
_entity_poly.pdbx_seq_one_letter_code
_entity_poly.pdbx_strand_id
1 'polypeptide(L)'
;MISILKNQIVERDQSIGTSQEKLMRFEEKVAGLEREIHDLKGLKLEADRTVEDMRREKSEADQKIRRRNSEAVETIEGLRREKSEADQTVEQLRRQNGEAVETIEGLRREKSEAHQMVEDLKRKNTEDIETIKRLRWKISTVNREKMSSDQTRAETSSKNSEEADEEMKQLRKQNFEASEIIGQLRRKVIAAEMGKMSSDQIVKEMKHKLSEAEKRAEEHKCKNLEAFNRQISAAVETEKTKSEVHQIVKELKRKYSEALRTIEELKRQKLEAKEAGRVDKKRSANMESRVKRLEEGFANRKKVKVGNLDNVGKSDDKFGTTKKVEDVSMHACSGPSKIGSRELTPQTSSTKERNANDRGNGGKIFKGADCIEVICVDDETSLSGSPNMSEKEKISEKFPLTNDLQLCMNAVCVLYRQQISASESTTQDLYGVLSHSDALRVRALGEYLVDGGQGLRLGKSLYEVKQDRPDVLVECRRLATNYLRIYCNGENLSMSSFFAYIVMGKIPSSNSTTCSNILN
;
A
#
# COMPACT_ATOMS: atom_id res chain seq x y z
N MET A 1 88.74 178.63 107.46
CA MET A 1 88.92 177.97 106.14
C MET A 1 89.61 176.60 106.28
N ILE A 2 90.90 176.52 106.67
CA ILE A 2 91.68 175.26 106.69
C ILE A 2 91.00 174.09 107.44
N SER A 3 90.41 174.31 108.63
CA SER A 3 89.76 173.22 109.39
C SER A 3 88.55 172.62 108.67
N ILE A 4 87.81 173.43 107.90
CA ILE A 4 86.65 172.98 107.12
C ILE A 4 87.13 172.08 105.97
N LEU A 5 88.23 172.48 105.29
CA LEU A 5 88.85 171.67 104.26
C LEU A 5 89.38 170.33 104.81
N LYS A 6 89.94 170.30 106.03
CA LYS A 6 90.36 169.04 106.67
C LYS A 6 89.20 168.09 106.95
N ASN A 7 88.09 168.58 107.52
CA ASN A 7 86.91 167.73 107.72
C ASN A 7 86.35 167.21 106.38
N GLN A 8 86.26 168.09 105.37
CA GLN A 8 85.85 167.73 104.00
C GLN A 8 86.82 166.80 103.25
N ILE A 9 88.05 166.59 103.75
CA ILE A 9 88.97 165.56 103.28
C ILE A 9 88.64 164.25 104.00
N VAL A 10 88.55 164.24 105.32
CA VAL A 10 88.20 163.02 106.10
C VAL A 10 86.83 162.45 105.70
N GLU A 11 85.82 163.30 105.46
CA GLU A 11 84.51 162.89 104.95
C GLU A 11 84.61 162.28 103.53
N ARG A 12 85.49 162.82 102.68
CA ARG A 12 85.77 162.25 101.36
C ARG A 12 86.52 160.93 101.46
N ASP A 13 87.51 160.81 102.32
CA ASP A 13 88.28 159.57 102.50
C ASP A 13 87.40 158.44 103.07
N GLN A 14 86.47 158.75 103.98
CA GLN A 14 85.43 157.81 104.42
C GLN A 14 84.43 157.47 103.29
N SER A 15 84.06 158.45 102.46
CA SER A 15 83.22 158.21 101.27
C SER A 15 83.94 157.35 100.22
N ILE A 16 85.25 157.52 100.05
CA ILE A 16 86.12 156.72 99.17
C ILE A 16 86.26 155.31 99.72
N GLY A 17 86.60 155.12 101.00
CA GLY A 17 86.72 153.79 101.61
C GLY A 17 85.41 152.99 101.57
N THR A 18 84.28 153.63 101.89
CA THR A 18 82.95 152.98 101.77
C THR A 18 82.51 152.77 100.32
N SER A 19 83.10 153.47 99.34
CA SER A 19 82.90 153.21 97.91
C SER A 19 83.82 152.09 97.39
N GLN A 20 85.06 152.00 97.89
CA GLN A 20 85.99 150.90 97.62
C GLN A 20 85.45 149.59 98.19
N GLU A 21 84.91 149.56 99.42
CA GLU A 21 84.21 148.39 99.95
C GLU A 21 83.02 147.96 99.07
N LYS A 22 82.21 148.91 98.59
CA LYS A 22 81.10 148.61 97.67
C LYS A 22 81.62 148.05 96.36
N LEU A 23 82.69 148.63 95.81
CA LEU A 23 83.32 148.21 94.56
C LEU A 23 83.89 146.79 94.67
N MET A 24 84.66 146.47 95.72
CA MET A 24 85.12 145.10 96.02
C MET A 24 83.95 144.11 96.13
N ARG A 25 82.85 144.50 96.83
CA ARG A 25 81.63 143.67 96.94
C ARG A 25 80.84 143.59 95.63
N PHE A 26 81.04 144.48 94.66
CA PHE A 26 80.49 144.38 93.31
C PHE A 26 81.37 143.49 92.43
N GLU A 27 82.70 143.60 92.51
CA GLU A 27 83.66 142.74 91.81
C GLU A 27 83.52 141.27 92.26
N GLU A 28 83.41 141.01 93.56
CA GLU A 28 83.14 139.67 94.09
C GLU A 28 81.81 139.09 93.57
N LYS A 29 80.77 139.92 93.44
CA LYS A 29 79.49 139.52 92.85
C LYS A 29 79.59 139.28 91.34
N VAL A 30 80.35 140.09 90.60
CA VAL A 30 80.61 139.88 89.18
C VAL A 30 81.37 138.56 88.98
N ALA A 31 82.45 138.32 89.72
CA ALA A 31 83.18 137.05 89.69
C ALA A 31 82.35 135.85 90.21
N GLY A 32 81.30 136.08 90.99
CA GLY A 32 80.26 135.10 91.31
C GLY A 32 79.37 134.77 90.10
N LEU A 33 78.76 135.81 89.52
CA LEU A 33 77.89 135.70 88.35
C LEU A 33 78.62 135.16 87.11
N GLU A 34 79.90 135.47 86.91
CA GLU A 34 80.71 134.95 85.81
C GLU A 34 80.93 133.43 85.93
N ARG A 35 81.14 132.92 87.15
CA ARG A 35 81.20 131.47 87.43
C ARG A 35 79.84 130.82 87.22
N GLU A 36 78.76 131.41 87.74
CA GLU A 36 77.40 130.92 87.53
C GLU A 36 77.04 130.87 86.03
N ILE A 37 77.39 131.91 85.25
CA ILE A 37 77.24 131.95 83.79
C ILE A 37 78.10 130.90 83.09
N HIS A 38 79.30 130.61 83.58
CA HIS A 38 80.16 129.54 83.04
C HIS A 38 79.53 128.16 83.29
N ASP A 39 79.06 127.90 84.50
CA ASP A 39 78.51 126.60 84.89
C ASP A 39 77.14 126.37 84.23
N LEU A 40 76.31 127.41 84.09
CA LEU A 40 75.09 127.37 83.28
C LEU A 40 75.36 127.12 81.79
N LYS A 41 76.48 127.62 81.23
CA LYS A 41 76.91 127.25 79.86
C LYS A 41 77.34 125.79 79.77
N GLY A 42 78.02 125.26 80.80
CA GLY A 42 78.37 123.85 80.91
C GLY A 42 77.13 122.95 80.91
N LEU A 43 76.21 123.21 81.84
CA LEU A 43 74.92 122.51 81.95
C LEU A 43 74.09 122.61 80.67
N LYS A 44 74.09 123.77 80.00
CA LYS A 44 73.41 123.92 78.71
C LYS A 44 74.06 123.04 77.63
N LEU A 45 75.39 123.01 77.52
CA LEU A 45 76.08 122.16 76.53
C LEU A 45 75.87 120.65 76.79
N GLU A 46 75.68 120.25 78.05
CA GLU A 46 75.31 118.89 78.42
C GLU A 46 73.84 118.56 78.09
N ALA A 47 72.93 119.49 78.35
CA ALA A 47 71.53 119.40 77.92
C ALA A 47 71.39 119.34 76.38
N ASP A 48 72.09 120.22 75.66
CA ASP A 48 72.09 120.25 74.19
C ASP A 48 72.62 118.91 73.62
N ARG A 49 73.63 118.27 74.24
CA ARG A 49 74.12 116.92 73.87
C ARG A 49 73.07 115.84 74.10
N THR A 50 72.50 115.76 75.31
CA THR A 50 71.52 114.71 75.64
C THR A 50 70.24 114.82 74.81
N VAL A 51 69.84 116.03 74.42
CA VAL A 51 68.75 116.25 73.44
C VAL A 51 69.11 115.68 72.06
N GLU A 52 70.34 115.86 71.58
CA GLU A 52 70.78 115.33 70.29
C GLU A 52 70.99 113.80 70.31
N ASP A 53 71.35 113.22 71.46
CA ASP A 53 71.37 111.78 71.68
C ASP A 53 69.96 111.19 71.65
N MET A 54 69.01 111.76 72.42
CA MET A 54 67.60 111.36 72.38
C MET A 54 66.97 111.52 70.99
N ARG A 55 67.38 112.53 70.19
CA ARG A 55 66.95 112.68 68.80
C ARG A 55 67.47 111.55 67.90
N ARG A 56 68.71 111.10 68.09
CA ARG A 56 69.28 109.96 67.38
C ARG A 56 68.58 108.65 67.76
N GLU A 57 68.47 108.36 69.05
CA GLU A 57 67.75 107.17 69.55
C GLU A 57 66.31 107.11 69.04
N LYS A 58 65.58 108.24 69.06
CA LYS A 58 64.24 108.33 68.49
C LYS A 58 64.24 108.02 66.98
N SER A 59 65.16 108.61 66.22
CA SER A 59 65.25 108.38 64.77
C SER A 59 65.55 106.91 64.44
N GLU A 60 66.39 106.25 65.24
CA GLU A 60 66.69 104.82 65.10
C GLU A 60 65.48 103.94 65.49
N ALA A 61 64.77 104.29 66.57
CA ALA A 61 63.53 103.62 66.97
C ALA A 61 62.44 103.76 65.89
N ASP A 62 62.21 104.97 65.36
CA ASP A 62 61.27 105.23 64.27
C ASP A 62 61.65 104.42 63.01
N GLN A 63 62.94 104.34 62.66
CA GLN A 63 63.41 103.53 61.51
C GLN A 63 63.24 102.02 61.76
N LYS A 64 63.45 101.54 63.00
CA LYS A 64 63.27 100.14 63.40
C LYS A 64 61.80 99.73 63.42
N ILE A 65 60.90 100.63 63.80
CA ILE A 65 59.45 100.45 63.70
C ILE A 65 59.03 100.40 62.23
N ARG A 66 59.52 101.31 61.38
CA ARG A 66 59.22 101.32 59.93
C ARG A 66 59.61 100.01 59.23
N ARG A 67 60.81 99.47 59.49
CA ARG A 67 61.24 98.17 58.94
C ARG A 67 60.28 97.04 59.33
N ARG A 68 60.04 96.87 60.63
CA ARG A 68 59.11 95.86 61.18
C ARG A 68 57.69 95.99 60.64
N ASN A 69 57.22 97.21 60.41
CA ASN A 69 55.90 97.45 59.82
C ASN A 69 55.84 97.05 58.34
N SER A 70 56.93 97.20 57.57
CA SER A 70 57.01 96.67 56.19
C SER A 70 56.99 95.14 56.19
N GLU A 71 57.85 94.53 57.00
CA GLU A 71 57.93 93.07 57.20
C GLU A 71 56.56 92.48 57.62
N ALA A 72 55.83 93.17 58.50
CA ALA A 72 54.48 92.79 58.93
C ALA A 72 53.41 92.96 57.82
N VAL A 73 53.52 93.98 56.97
CA VAL A 73 52.59 94.16 55.83
C VAL A 73 52.84 93.09 54.76
N GLU A 74 54.09 92.84 54.40
CA GLU A 74 54.48 91.84 53.39
C GLU A 74 54.03 90.42 53.80
N THR A 75 54.16 90.07 55.08
CA THR A 75 53.67 88.79 55.62
C THR A 75 52.14 88.70 55.67
N ILE A 76 51.44 89.80 56.01
CA ILE A 76 49.97 89.86 55.92
C ILE A 76 49.49 89.70 54.46
N GLU A 77 50.19 90.27 53.49
CA GLU A 77 49.88 90.12 52.07
C GLU A 77 50.22 88.73 51.51
N GLY A 78 51.22 88.05 52.07
CA GLY A 78 51.45 86.61 51.87
C GLY A 78 50.26 85.78 52.31
N LEU A 79 49.90 85.87 53.59
CA LEU A 79 48.77 85.14 54.19
C LEU A 79 47.42 85.43 53.51
N ARG A 80 47.22 86.65 52.97
CA ARG A 80 46.03 87.00 52.18
C ARG A 80 45.96 86.27 50.84
N ARG A 81 47.11 86.07 50.16
CA ARG A 81 47.18 85.31 48.90
C ARG A 81 46.96 83.82 49.16
N GLU A 82 47.66 83.25 50.13
CA GLU A 82 47.48 81.87 50.58
C GLU A 82 46.03 81.57 50.97
N LYS A 83 45.37 82.48 51.72
CA LYS A 83 43.94 82.34 52.03
C LYS A 83 43.08 82.38 50.78
N SER A 84 43.35 83.28 49.83
CA SER A 84 42.56 83.36 48.60
C SER A 84 42.70 82.11 47.72
N GLU A 85 43.86 81.47 47.72
CA GLU A 85 44.11 80.20 47.02
C GLU A 85 43.41 79.03 47.74
N ALA A 86 43.44 79.02 49.08
CA ALA A 86 42.67 78.07 49.89
C ALA A 86 41.15 78.21 49.69
N ASP A 87 40.61 79.43 49.71
CA ASP A 87 39.18 79.69 49.46
C ASP A 87 38.77 79.21 48.05
N GLN A 88 39.61 79.41 47.02
CA GLN A 88 39.36 78.93 45.66
C GLN A 88 39.36 77.39 45.55
N THR A 89 40.32 76.71 46.18
CA THR A 89 40.38 75.24 46.17
C THR A 89 39.23 74.60 46.94
N VAL A 90 38.79 75.19 48.06
CA VAL A 90 37.58 74.78 48.79
C VAL A 90 36.33 74.90 47.90
N GLU A 91 36.20 75.97 47.13
CA GLU A 91 35.03 76.15 46.25
C GLU A 91 35.06 75.24 45.01
N GLN A 92 36.24 74.86 44.51
CA GLN A 92 36.38 73.81 43.51
C GLN A 92 35.96 72.44 44.07
N LEU A 93 36.42 72.07 45.27
CA LEU A 93 36.07 70.80 45.92
C LEU A 93 34.56 70.72 46.25
N ARG A 94 33.93 71.84 46.63
CA ARG A 94 32.47 71.93 46.80
C ARG A 94 31.71 71.61 45.51
N ARG A 95 32.15 72.15 44.38
CA ARG A 95 31.53 71.89 43.06
C ARG A 95 31.65 70.41 42.68
N GLN A 96 32.85 69.84 42.79
CA GLN A 96 33.11 68.42 42.52
C GLN A 96 32.30 67.49 43.44
N ASN A 97 32.14 67.84 44.72
CA ASN A 97 31.27 67.11 45.64
C ASN A 97 29.78 67.21 45.25
N GLY A 98 29.32 68.35 44.72
CA GLY A 98 27.95 68.50 44.18
C GLY A 98 27.71 67.58 42.98
N GLU A 99 28.59 67.63 41.97
CA GLU A 99 28.56 66.78 40.78
C GLU A 99 28.58 65.28 41.15
N ALA A 100 29.38 64.90 42.15
CA ALA A 100 29.43 63.54 42.67
C ALA A 100 28.13 63.11 43.41
N VAL A 101 27.50 64.02 44.17
CA VAL A 101 26.22 63.75 44.84
C VAL A 101 25.10 63.56 43.81
N GLU A 102 24.97 64.44 42.81
CA GLU A 102 23.98 64.29 41.74
C GLU A 102 24.15 62.95 40.98
N THR A 103 25.40 62.55 40.72
CA THR A 103 25.72 61.25 40.11
C THR A 103 25.29 60.09 40.99
N ILE A 104 25.53 60.15 42.31
CA ILE A 104 25.09 59.13 43.28
C ILE A 104 23.56 59.06 43.36
N GLU A 105 22.85 60.19 43.26
CA GLU A 105 21.39 60.20 43.23
C GLU A 105 20.80 59.68 41.92
N GLY A 106 21.49 59.87 40.78
CA GLY A 106 21.20 59.19 39.52
C GLY A 106 21.26 57.67 39.66
N LEU A 107 22.42 57.15 40.08
CA LEU A 107 22.64 55.71 40.28
C LEU A 107 21.69 55.10 41.32
N ARG A 108 21.23 55.87 42.32
CA ARG A 108 20.20 55.43 43.28
C ARG A 108 18.82 55.26 42.63
N ARG A 109 18.43 56.17 41.72
CA ARG A 109 17.17 56.06 40.96
C ARG A 109 17.19 54.86 40.03
N GLU A 110 18.23 54.74 39.20
CA GLU A 110 18.43 53.58 38.30
C GLU A 110 18.42 52.25 39.05
N LYS A 111 19.09 52.17 40.20
CA LYS A 111 19.06 50.97 41.06
C LYS A 111 17.65 50.66 41.59
N SER A 112 16.85 51.67 41.90
CA SER A 112 15.47 51.50 42.36
C SER A 112 14.56 50.99 41.24
N GLU A 113 14.72 51.55 40.03
CA GLU A 113 13.99 51.13 38.84
C GLU A 113 14.34 49.70 38.44
N ALA A 114 15.63 49.35 38.41
CA ALA A 114 16.10 47.99 38.16
C ALA A 114 15.60 46.99 39.21
N HIS A 115 15.52 47.40 40.49
CA HIS A 115 14.96 46.55 41.53
C HIS A 115 13.45 46.28 41.33
N GLN A 116 12.69 47.31 40.96
CA GLN A 116 11.27 47.18 40.63
C GLN A 116 11.04 46.21 39.46
N MET A 117 11.81 46.35 38.37
CA MET A 117 11.76 45.44 37.22
C MET A 117 12.05 43.98 37.63
N VAL A 118 12.97 43.74 38.56
CA VAL A 118 13.27 42.40 39.08
C VAL A 118 12.09 41.82 39.87
N GLU A 119 11.39 42.61 40.69
CA GLU A 119 10.20 42.12 41.42
C GLU A 119 8.99 41.88 40.50
N ASP A 120 8.82 42.68 39.44
CA ASP A 120 7.78 42.45 38.42
C ASP A 120 8.08 41.19 37.59
N LEU A 121 9.35 40.96 37.21
CA LEU A 121 9.78 39.72 36.54
C LEU A 121 9.61 38.48 37.44
N LYS A 122 9.91 38.58 38.73
CA LYS A 122 9.64 37.51 39.71
C LYS A 122 8.15 37.16 39.77
N ARG A 123 7.27 38.18 39.84
CA ARG A 123 5.81 37.99 39.88
C ARG A 123 5.31 37.26 38.63
N LYS A 124 5.73 37.72 37.45
CA LYS A 124 5.38 37.04 36.19
C LYS A 124 5.87 35.59 36.16
N ASN A 125 7.10 35.33 36.61
CA ASN A 125 7.65 33.98 36.66
C ASN A 125 6.85 33.05 37.60
N THR A 126 6.29 33.55 38.72
CA THR A 126 5.41 32.72 39.57
C THR A 126 4.04 32.46 38.90
N GLU A 127 3.49 33.42 38.17
CA GLU A 127 2.26 33.24 37.37
C GLU A 127 2.44 32.22 36.23
N ASP A 128 3.59 32.25 35.55
CA ASP A 128 3.98 31.29 34.52
C ASP A 128 4.19 29.88 35.12
N ILE A 129 4.84 29.76 36.29
CA ILE A 129 4.99 28.49 37.03
C ILE A 129 3.62 27.88 37.40
N GLU A 130 2.68 28.68 37.90
CA GLU A 130 1.32 28.18 38.20
C GLU A 130 0.55 27.80 36.92
N THR A 131 0.80 28.49 35.80
CA THR A 131 0.24 28.13 34.50
C THR A 131 0.79 26.78 34.02
N ILE A 132 2.10 26.55 34.15
CA ILE A 132 2.76 25.27 33.83
C ILE A 132 2.22 24.13 34.71
N LYS A 133 1.99 24.37 36.02
CA LYS A 133 1.35 23.39 36.92
C LYS A 133 -0.05 23.01 36.45
N ARG A 134 -0.91 23.99 36.10
CA ARG A 134 -2.25 23.75 35.56
C ARG A 134 -2.24 22.97 34.24
N LEU A 135 -1.32 23.30 33.33
CA LEU A 135 -1.16 22.57 32.06
C LEU A 135 -0.68 21.13 32.27
N ARG A 136 0.31 20.92 33.15
CA ARG A 136 0.78 19.57 33.52
C ARG A 136 -0.34 18.71 34.11
N TRP A 137 -1.19 19.29 34.96
CA TRP A 137 -2.37 18.59 35.49
C TRP A 137 -3.35 18.20 34.37
N LYS A 138 -3.69 19.12 33.46
CA LYS A 138 -4.56 18.82 32.30
C LYS A 138 -4.01 17.67 31.44
N ILE A 139 -2.70 17.68 31.15
CA ILE A 139 -2.05 16.61 30.37
C ILE A 139 -2.15 15.27 31.10
N SER A 140 -1.93 15.23 32.41
CA SER A 140 -2.10 13.99 33.22
C SER A 140 -3.54 13.47 33.20
N THR A 141 -4.55 14.35 33.21
CA THR A 141 -5.96 13.97 33.11
C THR A 141 -6.28 13.40 31.73
N VAL A 142 -5.94 14.11 30.65
CA VAL A 142 -6.16 13.66 29.26
C VAL A 142 -5.43 12.35 28.96
N ASN A 143 -4.21 12.16 29.48
CA ASN A 143 -3.49 10.89 29.32
C ASN A 143 -4.18 9.73 30.06
N ARG A 144 -4.78 9.97 31.24
CA ARG A 144 -5.58 8.95 31.96
C ARG A 144 -6.85 8.58 31.20
N GLU A 145 -7.57 9.59 30.71
CA GLU A 145 -8.78 9.41 29.88
C GLU A 145 -8.45 8.63 28.60
N LYS A 146 -7.36 8.98 27.92
CA LYS A 146 -6.86 8.24 26.75
C LYS A 146 -6.55 6.79 27.11
N MET A 147 -5.78 6.50 28.17
CA MET A 147 -5.47 5.12 28.55
C MET A 147 -6.72 4.29 28.83
N SER A 148 -7.77 4.89 29.44
CA SER A 148 -9.06 4.21 29.64
C SER A 148 -9.83 3.99 28.33
N SER A 149 -9.76 4.94 27.38
CA SER A 149 -10.34 4.79 26.04
C SER A 149 -9.60 3.75 25.19
N ASP A 150 -8.28 3.69 25.27
CA ASP A 150 -7.47 2.70 24.55
C ASP A 150 -7.66 1.29 25.14
N GLN A 151 -7.80 1.16 26.48
CA GLN A 151 -8.16 -0.10 27.13
C GLN A 151 -9.56 -0.58 26.71
N THR A 152 -10.60 0.27 26.79
CA THR A 152 -11.96 -0.12 26.40
C THR A 152 -12.08 -0.44 24.91
N ARG A 153 -11.26 0.19 24.06
CA ARG A 153 -11.09 -0.17 22.64
C ARG A 153 -10.41 -1.52 22.45
N ALA A 154 -9.41 -1.87 23.26
CA ALA A 154 -8.79 -3.20 23.23
C ALA A 154 -9.77 -4.29 23.71
N GLU A 155 -10.51 -4.06 24.79
CA GLU A 155 -11.51 -4.99 25.33
C GLU A 155 -12.66 -5.25 24.35
N THR A 156 -13.14 -4.21 23.64
CA THR A 156 -14.15 -4.37 22.58
C THR A 156 -13.57 -5.07 21.35
N SER A 157 -12.33 -4.79 20.98
CA SER A 157 -11.65 -5.53 19.89
C SER A 157 -11.44 -7.02 20.21
N SER A 158 -11.21 -7.38 21.49
CA SER A 158 -11.12 -8.78 21.92
C SER A 158 -12.48 -9.48 21.79
N LYS A 159 -13.53 -8.89 22.37
CA LYS A 159 -14.91 -9.42 22.32
C LYS A 159 -15.39 -9.62 20.88
N ASN A 160 -15.15 -8.65 20.00
CA ASN A 160 -15.53 -8.76 18.59
C ASN A 160 -14.73 -9.87 17.85
N SER A 161 -13.49 -10.14 18.26
CA SER A 161 -12.70 -11.25 17.72
C SER A 161 -13.20 -12.61 18.23
N GLU A 162 -13.54 -12.70 19.51
CA GLU A 162 -14.11 -13.90 20.15
C GLU A 162 -15.48 -14.25 19.53
N GLU A 163 -16.33 -13.25 19.29
CA GLU A 163 -17.63 -13.39 18.63
C GLU A 163 -17.48 -13.85 17.16
N ALA A 164 -16.56 -13.23 16.40
CA ALA A 164 -16.26 -13.63 15.02
C ALA A 164 -15.67 -15.05 14.92
N ASP A 165 -14.84 -15.46 15.88
CA ASP A 165 -14.31 -16.83 15.94
C ASP A 165 -15.41 -17.87 16.26
N GLU A 166 -16.40 -17.53 17.10
CA GLU A 166 -17.53 -18.41 17.37
C GLU A 166 -18.53 -18.47 16.20
N GLU A 167 -18.83 -17.35 15.54
CA GLU A 167 -19.59 -17.34 14.28
C GLU A 167 -18.89 -18.21 13.21
N MET A 168 -17.56 -18.09 13.08
CA MET A 168 -16.76 -18.91 12.16
C MET A 168 -16.78 -20.41 12.53
N LYS A 169 -16.84 -20.79 13.81
CA LYS A 169 -17.07 -22.19 14.21
C LYS A 169 -18.46 -22.67 13.81
N GLN A 170 -19.50 -21.84 14.03
CA GLN A 170 -20.88 -22.16 13.67
C GLN A 170 -21.06 -22.32 12.14
N LEU A 171 -20.50 -21.40 11.34
CA LEU A 171 -20.50 -21.47 9.88
C LEU A 171 -19.71 -22.68 9.34
N ARG A 172 -18.60 -23.06 9.99
CA ARG A 172 -17.88 -24.32 9.65
C ARG A 172 -18.73 -25.56 9.93
N LYS A 173 -19.45 -25.60 11.06
CA LYS A 173 -20.37 -26.69 11.38
C LYS A 173 -21.51 -26.80 10.36
N GLN A 174 -22.16 -25.68 10.02
CA GLN A 174 -23.22 -25.66 9.01
C GLN A 174 -22.72 -26.09 7.63
N ASN A 175 -21.52 -25.66 7.21
CA ASN A 175 -20.90 -26.12 5.96
C ASN A 175 -20.58 -27.63 5.97
N PHE A 176 -20.19 -28.20 7.11
CA PHE A 176 -19.99 -29.64 7.24
C PHE A 176 -21.31 -30.42 7.09
N GLU A 177 -22.36 -30.01 7.81
CA GLU A 177 -23.70 -30.60 7.73
C GLU A 177 -24.27 -30.51 6.29
N ALA A 178 -24.15 -29.35 5.65
CA ALA A 178 -24.54 -29.16 4.25
C ALA A 178 -23.73 -30.04 3.28
N SER A 179 -22.42 -30.18 3.52
CA SER A 179 -21.54 -31.06 2.72
C SER A 179 -21.91 -32.53 2.87
N GLU A 180 -22.31 -32.97 4.06
CA GLU A 180 -22.78 -34.33 4.29
C GLU A 180 -24.10 -34.58 3.55
N ILE A 181 -25.07 -33.66 3.62
CA ILE A 181 -26.34 -33.71 2.88
C ILE A 181 -26.07 -33.77 1.36
N ILE A 182 -25.17 -32.95 0.83
CA ILE A 182 -24.76 -33.00 -0.58
C ILE A 182 -24.12 -34.37 -0.91
N GLY A 183 -23.32 -34.94 -0.01
CA GLY A 183 -22.77 -36.29 -0.14
C GLY A 183 -23.85 -37.38 -0.16
N GLN A 184 -24.86 -37.30 0.71
CA GLN A 184 -26.00 -38.21 0.72
C GLN A 184 -26.84 -38.09 -0.55
N LEU A 185 -27.09 -36.86 -1.05
CA LEU A 185 -27.81 -36.62 -2.29
C LEU A 185 -27.05 -37.15 -3.51
N ARG A 186 -25.73 -36.93 -3.60
CA ARG A 186 -24.89 -37.53 -4.66
C ARG A 186 -24.98 -39.06 -4.67
N ARG A 187 -24.94 -39.71 -3.50
CA ARG A 187 -25.14 -41.17 -3.38
C ARG A 187 -26.54 -41.61 -3.86
N LYS A 188 -27.60 -40.86 -3.53
CA LYS A 188 -28.96 -41.13 -4.01
C LYS A 188 -29.11 -40.93 -5.53
N VAL A 189 -28.48 -39.91 -6.11
CA VAL A 189 -28.46 -39.68 -7.57
C VAL A 189 -27.77 -40.84 -8.28
N ILE A 190 -26.57 -41.24 -7.85
CA ILE A 190 -25.84 -42.39 -8.44
C ILE A 190 -26.67 -43.68 -8.33
N ALA A 191 -27.35 -43.92 -7.20
CA ALA A 191 -28.25 -45.07 -7.05
C ALA A 191 -29.46 -45.02 -7.99
N ALA A 192 -30.05 -43.83 -8.20
CA ALA A 192 -31.14 -43.63 -9.16
C ALA A 192 -30.67 -43.77 -10.62
N GLU A 193 -29.45 -43.34 -10.95
CA GLU A 193 -28.83 -43.51 -12.27
C GLU A 193 -28.51 -44.98 -12.56
N MET A 194 -27.99 -45.73 -11.58
CA MET A 194 -27.83 -47.19 -11.71
C MET A 194 -29.18 -47.90 -11.85
N GLY A 195 -30.19 -47.50 -11.08
CA GLY A 195 -31.56 -48.00 -11.20
C GLY A 195 -32.16 -47.71 -12.57
N LYS A 196 -31.92 -46.50 -13.11
CA LYS A 196 -32.31 -46.11 -14.47
C LYS A 196 -31.58 -46.94 -15.52
N MET A 197 -30.26 -47.12 -15.43
CA MET A 197 -29.49 -47.96 -16.38
C MET A 197 -29.99 -49.41 -16.38
N SER A 198 -30.33 -49.96 -15.21
CA SER A 198 -30.98 -51.27 -15.09
C SER A 198 -32.35 -51.29 -15.76
N SER A 199 -33.18 -50.28 -15.54
CA SER A 199 -34.49 -50.13 -16.19
C SER A 199 -34.38 -49.96 -17.71
N ASP A 200 -33.48 -49.13 -18.21
CA ASP A 200 -33.18 -48.93 -19.64
C ASP A 200 -32.68 -50.24 -20.28
N GLN A 201 -31.90 -51.05 -19.56
CA GLN A 201 -31.46 -52.37 -20.01
C GLN A 201 -32.62 -53.37 -20.07
N ILE A 202 -33.49 -53.41 -19.04
CA ILE A 202 -34.71 -54.21 -19.04
C ILE A 202 -35.65 -53.78 -20.17
N VAL A 203 -35.77 -52.47 -20.45
CA VAL A 203 -36.58 -51.94 -21.57
C VAL A 203 -35.99 -52.32 -22.93
N LYS A 204 -34.66 -52.33 -23.09
CA LYS A 204 -34.01 -52.89 -24.31
C LYS A 204 -34.31 -54.37 -24.47
N GLU A 205 -34.20 -55.15 -23.39
CA GLU A 205 -34.46 -56.59 -23.40
C GLU A 205 -35.94 -56.92 -23.67
N MET A 206 -36.87 -56.15 -23.08
CA MET A 206 -38.30 -56.24 -23.38
C MET A 206 -38.60 -55.84 -24.82
N LYS A 207 -37.97 -54.79 -25.37
CA LYS A 207 -38.12 -54.43 -26.79
C LYS A 207 -37.59 -55.52 -27.72
N HIS A 208 -36.47 -56.16 -27.38
CA HIS A 208 -35.96 -57.32 -28.13
C HIS A 208 -36.95 -58.49 -28.07
N LYS A 209 -37.43 -58.85 -26.88
CA LYS A 209 -38.44 -59.90 -26.68
C LYS A 209 -39.78 -59.59 -27.37
N LEU A 210 -40.18 -58.32 -27.42
CA LEU A 210 -41.37 -57.88 -28.17
C LEU A 210 -41.15 -58.05 -29.67
N SER A 211 -40.01 -57.60 -30.21
CA SER A 211 -39.70 -57.76 -31.63
C SER A 211 -39.54 -59.24 -32.05
N GLU A 212 -39.00 -60.09 -31.17
CA GLU A 212 -39.05 -61.54 -31.36
C GLU A 212 -40.48 -62.09 -31.32
N ALA A 213 -41.33 -61.62 -30.41
CA ALA A 213 -42.72 -62.05 -30.33
C ALA A 213 -43.54 -61.60 -31.55
N GLU A 214 -43.33 -60.39 -32.04
CA GLU A 214 -43.88 -59.87 -33.31
C GLU A 214 -43.42 -60.72 -34.49
N LYS A 215 -42.11 -61.01 -34.60
CA LYS A 215 -41.57 -61.90 -35.64
C LYS A 215 -42.17 -63.30 -35.57
N ARG A 216 -42.30 -63.89 -34.37
CA ARG A 216 -42.94 -65.21 -34.17
C ARG A 216 -44.44 -65.16 -34.49
N ALA A 217 -45.13 -64.07 -34.17
CA ALA A 217 -46.55 -63.88 -34.50
C ALA A 217 -46.76 -63.78 -36.02
N GLU A 218 -45.93 -63.00 -36.71
CA GLU A 218 -45.99 -62.87 -38.18
C GLU A 218 -45.55 -64.17 -38.88
N GLU A 219 -44.59 -64.93 -38.32
CA GLU A 219 -44.30 -66.31 -38.74
C GLU A 219 -45.50 -67.25 -38.53
N HIS A 220 -46.20 -67.18 -37.40
CA HIS A 220 -47.40 -67.98 -37.14
C HIS A 220 -48.56 -67.59 -38.08
N LYS A 221 -48.67 -66.31 -38.43
CA LYS A 221 -49.63 -65.77 -39.40
C LYS A 221 -49.32 -66.28 -40.81
N CYS A 222 -48.04 -66.32 -41.22
CA CYS A 222 -47.60 -66.96 -42.45
C CYS A 222 -47.89 -68.47 -42.46
N LYS A 223 -47.56 -69.19 -41.38
CA LYS A 223 -47.85 -70.64 -41.23
C LYS A 223 -49.35 -70.94 -41.26
N ASN A 224 -50.19 -70.07 -40.69
CA ASN A 224 -51.66 -70.18 -40.77
C ASN A 224 -52.20 -69.83 -42.17
N LEU A 225 -51.66 -68.82 -42.85
CA LEU A 225 -52.00 -68.50 -44.24
C LEU A 225 -51.62 -69.64 -45.19
N GLU A 226 -50.46 -70.28 -44.99
CA GLU A 226 -50.09 -71.49 -45.70
C GLU A 226 -51.04 -72.66 -45.41
N ALA A 227 -51.39 -72.90 -44.14
CA ALA A 227 -52.34 -73.97 -43.79
C ALA A 227 -53.73 -73.74 -44.41
N PHE A 228 -54.21 -72.50 -44.41
CA PHE A 228 -55.46 -72.09 -45.03
C PHE A 228 -55.41 -72.22 -46.57
N ASN A 229 -54.31 -71.81 -47.22
CA ASN A 229 -54.12 -72.00 -48.67
C ASN A 229 -53.98 -73.48 -49.07
N ARG A 230 -53.46 -74.35 -48.19
CA ARG A 230 -53.46 -75.80 -48.38
C ARG A 230 -54.88 -76.38 -48.25
N GLN A 231 -55.70 -75.89 -47.31
CA GLN A 231 -57.13 -76.26 -47.22
C GLN A 231 -57.93 -75.79 -48.44
N ILE A 232 -57.71 -74.56 -48.93
CA ILE A 232 -58.36 -74.06 -50.16
C ILE A 232 -57.94 -74.89 -51.37
N SER A 233 -56.65 -75.20 -51.53
CA SER A 233 -56.17 -76.07 -52.62
C SER A 233 -56.82 -77.45 -52.59
N ALA A 234 -57.01 -78.04 -51.40
CA ALA A 234 -57.72 -79.30 -51.24
C ALA A 234 -59.22 -79.19 -51.59
N ALA A 235 -59.87 -78.09 -51.20
CA ALA A 235 -61.29 -77.85 -51.53
C ALA A 235 -61.50 -77.67 -53.04
N VAL A 236 -60.61 -76.97 -53.75
CA VAL A 236 -60.72 -76.71 -55.19
C VAL A 236 -60.70 -78.00 -56.03
N GLU A 237 -59.83 -78.97 -55.72
CA GLU A 237 -59.83 -80.27 -56.41
C GLU A 237 -61.10 -81.10 -56.09
N THR A 238 -61.77 -80.87 -54.95
CA THR A 238 -63.09 -81.48 -54.64
C THR A 238 -64.28 -80.81 -55.34
N GLU A 239 -64.12 -79.61 -55.91
CA GLU A 239 -65.11 -79.00 -56.82
C GLU A 239 -64.87 -79.42 -58.27
N LYS A 240 -63.61 -79.47 -58.71
CA LYS A 240 -63.21 -79.91 -60.05
C LYS A 240 -63.71 -81.32 -60.37
N THR A 241 -63.56 -82.25 -59.43
CA THR A 241 -64.11 -83.62 -59.53
C THR A 241 -65.65 -83.69 -59.56
N LYS A 242 -66.37 -82.68 -59.04
CA LYS A 242 -67.84 -82.59 -59.22
C LYS A 242 -68.22 -82.09 -60.61
N SER A 243 -67.43 -81.18 -61.18
CA SER A 243 -67.63 -80.69 -62.56
C SER A 243 -67.55 -81.82 -63.58
N GLU A 244 -66.51 -82.65 -63.48
CA GLU A 244 -66.31 -83.84 -64.32
C GLU A 244 -67.47 -84.85 -64.20
N VAL A 245 -67.92 -85.13 -62.97
CA VAL A 245 -69.11 -85.97 -62.72
C VAL A 245 -70.38 -85.37 -63.33
N HIS A 246 -70.57 -84.04 -63.27
CA HIS A 246 -71.73 -83.38 -63.86
C HIS A 246 -71.73 -83.47 -65.40
N GLN A 247 -70.54 -83.43 -66.01
CA GLN A 247 -70.35 -83.59 -67.46
C GLN A 247 -70.67 -85.03 -67.90
N ILE A 248 -70.21 -86.04 -67.15
CA ILE A 248 -70.53 -87.47 -67.36
C ILE A 248 -72.03 -87.72 -67.20
N VAL A 249 -72.69 -87.15 -66.19
CA VAL A 249 -74.15 -87.26 -65.98
C VAL A 249 -74.94 -86.64 -67.14
N LYS A 250 -74.44 -85.55 -67.75
CA LYS A 250 -75.06 -84.90 -68.91
C LYS A 250 -74.97 -85.77 -70.17
N GLU A 251 -73.83 -86.41 -70.39
CA GLU A 251 -73.60 -87.43 -71.42
C GLU A 251 -74.50 -88.67 -71.23
N LEU A 252 -74.58 -89.20 -70.00
CA LEU A 252 -75.44 -90.34 -69.67
C LEU A 252 -76.92 -90.03 -69.91
N LYS A 253 -77.39 -88.82 -69.56
CA LYS A 253 -78.76 -88.38 -69.90
C LYS A 253 -79.01 -88.34 -71.40
N ARG A 254 -78.05 -87.93 -72.23
CA ARG A 254 -78.18 -87.96 -73.70
C ARG A 254 -78.29 -89.40 -74.21
N LYS A 255 -77.35 -90.27 -73.83
CA LYS A 255 -77.32 -91.68 -74.23
C LYS A 255 -78.55 -92.46 -73.75
N TYR A 256 -79.07 -92.17 -72.55
CA TYR A 256 -80.33 -92.73 -72.04
C TYR A 256 -81.57 -92.24 -72.82
N SER A 257 -81.59 -90.98 -73.25
CA SER A 257 -82.67 -90.42 -74.07
C SER A 257 -82.66 -91.02 -75.49
N GLU A 258 -81.49 -91.28 -76.05
CA GLU A 258 -81.31 -91.97 -77.33
C GLU A 258 -81.75 -93.45 -77.23
N ALA A 259 -81.40 -94.13 -76.14
CA ALA A 259 -81.88 -95.50 -75.85
C ALA A 259 -83.39 -95.58 -75.62
N LEU A 260 -84.02 -94.56 -75.03
CA LEU A 260 -85.48 -94.50 -74.88
C LEU A 260 -86.17 -94.41 -76.25
N ARG A 261 -85.66 -93.59 -77.17
CA ARG A 261 -86.19 -93.51 -78.54
C ARG A 261 -86.07 -94.84 -79.29
N THR A 262 -84.95 -95.55 -79.18
CA THR A 262 -84.82 -96.87 -79.83
C THR A 262 -85.69 -97.93 -79.17
N ILE A 263 -85.94 -97.86 -77.87
CA ILE A 263 -86.93 -98.72 -77.18
C ILE A 263 -88.36 -98.42 -77.65
N GLU A 264 -88.72 -97.16 -77.92
CA GLU A 264 -90.03 -96.79 -78.45
C GLU A 264 -90.18 -97.17 -79.93
N GLU A 265 -89.13 -97.02 -80.73
CA GLU A 265 -89.06 -97.51 -82.11
C GLU A 265 -89.25 -99.04 -82.17
N LEU A 266 -88.52 -99.78 -81.33
CA LEU A 266 -88.65 -101.24 -81.23
C LEU A 266 -90.01 -101.66 -80.65
N LYS A 267 -90.68 -100.84 -79.83
CA LYS A 267 -92.08 -101.06 -79.42
C LYS A 267 -93.05 -100.86 -80.59
N ARG A 268 -92.85 -99.84 -81.44
CA ARG A 268 -93.63 -99.62 -82.67
C ARG A 268 -93.47 -100.80 -83.64
N GLN A 269 -92.25 -101.16 -83.98
CA GLN A 269 -91.95 -102.29 -84.86
C GLN A 269 -92.48 -103.62 -84.29
N LYS A 270 -92.44 -103.82 -82.96
CA LYS A 270 -93.03 -104.99 -82.28
C LYS A 270 -94.56 -104.98 -82.25
N LEU A 271 -95.21 -103.82 -82.35
CA LEU A 271 -96.65 -103.71 -82.50
C LEU A 271 -97.06 -104.02 -83.95
N GLU A 272 -96.36 -103.46 -84.93
CA GLU A 272 -96.55 -103.72 -86.36
C GLU A 272 -96.32 -105.20 -86.69
N ALA A 273 -95.26 -105.82 -86.16
CA ALA A 273 -95.01 -107.25 -86.27
C ALA A 273 -96.08 -108.12 -85.57
N LYS A 274 -96.69 -107.64 -84.48
CA LYS A 274 -97.82 -108.33 -83.83
C LYS A 274 -99.10 -108.26 -84.66
N GLU A 275 -99.36 -107.13 -85.32
CA GLU A 275 -100.58 -106.96 -86.11
C GLU A 275 -100.46 -107.64 -87.49
N ALA A 276 -99.27 -107.62 -88.10
CA ALA A 276 -98.92 -108.51 -89.22
C ALA A 276 -99.09 -109.99 -88.82
N GLY A 277 -98.54 -110.39 -87.67
CA GLY A 277 -98.75 -111.73 -87.11
C GLY A 277 -100.21 -112.09 -86.82
N ARG A 278 -101.09 -111.11 -86.57
CA ARG A 278 -102.55 -111.32 -86.45
C ARG A 278 -103.23 -111.50 -87.81
N VAL A 279 -102.79 -110.77 -88.84
CA VAL A 279 -103.26 -110.97 -90.22
C VAL A 279 -102.89 -112.38 -90.69
N ASP A 280 -101.63 -112.77 -90.56
CA ASP A 280 -101.18 -114.10 -90.99
C ASP A 280 -101.71 -115.23 -90.10
N LYS A 281 -101.96 -115.02 -88.81
CA LYS A 281 -102.65 -116.03 -87.97
C LYS A 281 -104.13 -116.20 -88.31
N LYS A 282 -104.81 -115.15 -88.82
CA LYS A 282 -106.16 -115.29 -89.43
C LYS A 282 -106.08 -115.98 -90.79
N ARG A 283 -105.02 -115.71 -91.56
CA ARG A 283 -104.78 -116.32 -92.88
C ARG A 283 -104.46 -117.82 -92.76
N SER A 284 -103.62 -118.21 -91.79
CA SER A 284 -103.29 -119.59 -91.50
C SER A 284 -104.50 -120.37 -91.01
N ALA A 285 -105.28 -119.85 -90.06
CA ALA A 285 -106.49 -120.53 -89.56
C ALA A 285 -107.54 -120.78 -90.66
N ASN A 286 -107.66 -119.86 -91.63
CA ASN A 286 -108.49 -120.05 -92.82
C ASN A 286 -107.92 -121.13 -93.76
N MET A 287 -106.59 -121.13 -93.96
CA MET A 287 -105.90 -122.15 -94.76
C MET A 287 -105.94 -123.52 -94.10
N GLU A 288 -105.75 -123.66 -92.78
CA GLU A 288 -105.97 -124.90 -92.01
C GLU A 288 -107.41 -125.41 -92.17
N SER A 289 -108.39 -124.50 -92.13
CA SER A 289 -109.81 -124.82 -92.39
C SER A 289 -110.10 -125.22 -93.85
N ARG A 290 -109.14 -125.09 -94.76
CA ARG A 290 -109.20 -125.60 -96.16
C ARG A 290 -108.36 -126.86 -96.33
N VAL A 291 -107.15 -126.87 -95.78
CA VAL A 291 -106.22 -128.01 -95.77
C VAL A 291 -106.86 -129.20 -95.08
N LYS A 292 -107.47 -129.05 -93.91
CA LYS A 292 -108.14 -130.15 -93.23
C LYS A 292 -109.26 -130.81 -94.05
N ARG A 293 -110.03 -130.01 -94.81
CA ARG A 293 -111.05 -130.51 -95.76
C ARG A 293 -110.44 -131.18 -97.00
N LEU A 294 -109.21 -130.81 -97.39
CA LEU A 294 -108.46 -131.50 -98.45
C LEU A 294 -107.83 -132.79 -97.92
N GLU A 295 -107.30 -132.81 -96.70
CA GLU A 295 -106.74 -133.98 -96.03
C GLU A 295 -107.81 -135.05 -95.77
N GLU A 296 -108.98 -134.67 -95.27
CA GLU A 296 -110.16 -135.55 -95.18
C GLU A 296 -110.60 -136.07 -96.57
N GLY A 297 -110.43 -135.27 -97.62
CA GLY A 297 -110.67 -135.66 -99.03
C GLY A 297 -109.59 -136.56 -99.67
N PHE A 298 -108.36 -136.57 -99.13
CA PHE A 298 -107.22 -137.35 -99.62
C PHE A 298 -106.96 -138.62 -98.80
N ALA A 299 -107.32 -138.65 -97.51
CA ALA A 299 -107.33 -139.84 -96.68
C ALA A 299 -108.20 -140.95 -97.30
N ASN A 300 -109.30 -140.56 -97.95
CA ASN A 300 -110.17 -141.44 -98.73
C ASN A 300 -109.60 -141.90 -100.10
N ARG A 301 -108.35 -141.57 -100.45
CA ARG A 301 -107.81 -141.90 -101.80
C ARG A 301 -106.42 -142.53 -101.86
N LYS A 302 -105.43 -142.17 -101.04
CA LYS A 302 -104.09 -142.80 -101.08
C LYS A 302 -103.43 -142.95 -99.70
N LYS A 303 -103.19 -144.20 -99.28
CA LYS A 303 -102.28 -144.58 -98.18
C LYS A 303 -100.83 -144.27 -98.58
N VAL A 304 -100.03 -143.66 -97.70
CA VAL A 304 -98.55 -143.80 -97.50
C VAL A 304 -98.10 -142.85 -96.36
N LYS A 305 -96.84 -142.94 -95.88
CA LYS A 305 -96.34 -142.42 -94.58
C LYS A 305 -94.83 -142.08 -94.68
N VAL A 306 -94.27 -141.38 -93.67
CA VAL A 306 -92.82 -141.07 -93.43
C VAL A 306 -92.24 -139.92 -94.31
N GLY A 307 -91.29 -139.07 -93.89
CA GLY A 307 -90.71 -138.79 -92.55
C GLY A 307 -89.21 -138.38 -92.53
N ASN A 308 -88.74 -137.86 -91.37
CA ASN A 308 -87.35 -137.72 -90.86
C ASN A 308 -86.40 -136.59 -91.36
N LEU A 309 -85.33 -136.39 -90.56
CA LEU A 309 -84.06 -135.65 -90.74
C LEU A 309 -84.04 -134.12 -90.47
N ASP A 310 -82.93 -133.48 -90.02
CA ASP A 310 -81.96 -133.67 -88.89
C ASP A 310 -80.78 -132.66 -89.05
N ASN A 311 -79.88 -132.51 -88.04
CA ASN A 311 -78.58 -131.77 -88.04
C ASN A 311 -78.60 -130.21 -88.02
N VAL A 312 -77.52 -129.47 -87.64
CA VAL A 312 -76.52 -129.54 -86.51
C VAL A 312 -75.56 -128.30 -86.54
N GLY A 313 -75.06 -127.83 -85.38
CA GLY A 313 -73.95 -126.81 -85.23
C GLY A 313 -74.31 -125.63 -84.30
N LYS A 314 -73.55 -125.15 -83.28
CA LYS A 314 -72.09 -124.88 -83.04
C LYS A 314 -71.59 -123.55 -83.68
N SER A 315 -70.78 -122.68 -83.04
CA SER A 315 -70.10 -122.69 -81.72
C SER A 315 -69.52 -121.31 -81.29
N ASP A 316 -69.53 -121.04 -79.97
CA ASP A 316 -68.51 -120.45 -79.06
C ASP A 316 -67.72 -119.11 -79.30
N ASP A 317 -67.50 -118.40 -78.17
CA ASP A 317 -66.21 -117.91 -77.59
C ASP A 317 -65.78 -116.39 -77.55
N LYS A 318 -65.34 -115.94 -76.34
CA LYS A 318 -64.33 -114.89 -75.96
C LYS A 318 -64.50 -113.39 -76.40
N PHE A 319 -63.83 -112.37 -75.83
CA PHE A 319 -63.33 -111.99 -74.46
C PHE A 319 -62.77 -110.53 -74.54
N GLY A 320 -62.48 -109.83 -73.42
CA GLY A 320 -61.42 -108.76 -73.41
C GLY A 320 -61.79 -107.31 -72.99
N THR A 321 -61.11 -106.84 -71.94
CA THR A 321 -61.29 -105.60 -71.13
C THR A 321 -60.36 -104.40 -71.45
N THR A 322 -60.86 -103.16 -71.26
CA THR A 322 -60.13 -101.91 -70.84
C THR A 322 -59.05 -101.32 -71.80
N LYS A 323 -58.57 -100.06 -71.74
CA LYS A 323 -58.44 -99.04 -70.65
C LYS A 323 -58.10 -97.62 -71.19
N LYS A 324 -58.58 -96.53 -70.54
CA LYS A 324 -58.14 -95.10 -70.48
C LYS A 324 -57.48 -94.41 -71.73
N VAL A 325 -58.04 -93.35 -72.36
CA VAL A 325 -58.31 -91.94 -71.92
C VAL A 325 -57.06 -91.03 -72.06
N GLU A 326 -56.90 -90.15 -73.08
CA GLU A 326 -57.59 -88.85 -73.39
C GLU A 326 -57.48 -87.76 -72.29
N ASP A 327 -57.38 -86.44 -72.53
CA ASP A 327 -56.85 -85.62 -73.65
C ASP A 327 -56.82 -84.11 -73.22
N VAL A 328 -56.13 -83.21 -73.97
CA VAL A 328 -56.48 -81.75 -74.18
C VAL A 328 -56.61 -80.77 -72.95
N SER A 329 -56.61 -79.41 -73.04
CA SER A 329 -55.75 -78.40 -73.73
C SER A 329 -56.07 -76.94 -73.28
N MET A 330 -55.13 -75.99 -73.47
CA MET A 330 -55.26 -74.50 -73.64
C MET A 330 -55.96 -73.52 -72.65
N HIS A 331 -55.20 -72.43 -72.31
CA HIS A 331 -55.55 -70.97 -72.31
C HIS A 331 -56.66 -70.37 -71.37
N ALA A 332 -56.77 -69.05 -71.06
CA ALA A 332 -55.82 -67.91 -70.91
C ALA A 332 -56.56 -66.62 -70.37
N CYS A 333 -55.83 -65.64 -69.76
CA CYS A 333 -56.19 -64.20 -69.55
C CYS A 333 -57.40 -63.81 -68.62
N SER A 334 -57.61 -62.59 -68.07
CA SER A 334 -56.71 -61.45 -67.65
C SER A 334 -57.44 -60.27 -66.91
N GLY A 335 -56.93 -59.77 -65.76
CA GLY A 335 -57.17 -58.41 -65.16
C GLY A 335 -58.55 -58.09 -64.51
N PRO A 336 -58.84 -56.84 -64.01
CA PRO A 336 -57.94 -55.68 -63.71
C PRO A 336 -58.29 -54.74 -62.48
N SER A 337 -57.30 -53.93 -62.03
CA SER A 337 -57.35 -52.50 -61.58
C SER A 337 -58.06 -51.91 -60.32
N LYS A 338 -57.25 -51.16 -59.51
CA LYS A 338 -57.52 -49.88 -58.76
C LYS A 338 -58.46 -49.96 -57.52
N ILE A 339 -58.48 -49.05 -56.51
CA ILE A 339 -58.01 -47.65 -56.23
C ILE A 339 -57.44 -47.63 -54.76
N GLY A 340 -56.64 -46.71 -54.18
CA GLY A 340 -55.95 -45.46 -54.58
C GLY A 340 -56.03 -44.33 -53.50
N SER A 341 -55.12 -43.33 -53.50
CA SER A 341 -54.95 -42.21 -52.51
C SER A 341 -54.16 -42.56 -51.22
N ARG A 342 -53.40 -41.66 -50.53
CA ARG A 342 -53.09 -40.22 -50.70
C ARG A 342 -51.75 -39.82 -50.01
N GLU A 343 -51.07 -38.80 -50.55
CA GLU A 343 -50.44 -37.57 -49.94
C GLU A 343 -49.99 -37.55 -48.44
N LEU A 344 -48.96 -36.81 -47.98
CA LEU A 344 -48.15 -35.68 -48.53
C LEU A 344 -46.80 -35.46 -47.76
N THR A 345 -45.90 -34.64 -48.32
CA THR A 345 -44.69 -34.01 -47.71
C THR A 345 -45.04 -32.58 -47.15
N PRO A 346 -44.17 -31.68 -46.58
CA PRO A 346 -42.71 -31.51 -46.75
C PRO A 346 -41.91 -30.93 -45.54
N GLN A 347 -40.93 -30.07 -45.84
CA GLN A 347 -39.80 -29.50 -45.06
C GLN A 347 -40.16 -28.41 -44.01
N THR A 348 -39.10 -27.73 -43.50
CA THR A 348 -39.01 -26.39 -42.84
C THR A 348 -39.00 -26.37 -41.30
N SER A 349 -38.36 -25.41 -40.59
CA SER A 349 -37.17 -24.56 -40.87
C SER A 349 -36.78 -23.72 -39.63
N SER A 350 -35.56 -23.15 -39.59
CA SER A 350 -35.21 -21.88 -38.88
C SER A 350 -35.24 -21.90 -37.31
N THR A 351 -34.66 -20.98 -36.52
CA THR A 351 -33.59 -19.96 -36.71
C THR A 351 -33.06 -19.47 -35.33
N LYS A 352 -31.77 -19.08 -35.26
CA LYS A 352 -31.20 -18.08 -34.31
C LYS A 352 -31.27 -18.46 -32.79
N GLU A 353 -30.61 -17.77 -31.85
CA GLU A 353 -29.81 -16.52 -31.93
C GLU A 353 -28.50 -16.52 -31.08
N ARG A 354 -27.73 -15.45 -31.30
CA ARG A 354 -26.47 -14.95 -30.69
C ARG A 354 -26.40 -15.08 -29.15
N ASN A 355 -25.22 -15.12 -28.52
CA ASN A 355 -24.26 -14.00 -28.46
C ASN A 355 -22.78 -14.39 -28.32
N ALA A 356 -21.91 -13.44 -28.67
CA ALA A 356 -20.47 -13.48 -28.46
C ALA A 356 -19.99 -12.18 -27.79
N ASN A 357 -18.94 -12.31 -26.98
CA ASN A 357 -17.95 -11.32 -26.54
C ASN A 357 -16.70 -12.20 -26.29
N ASP A 358 -15.51 -12.01 -26.84
CA ASP A 358 -14.86 -10.86 -27.46
C ASP A 358 -14.73 -9.61 -26.57
N ARG A 359 -13.57 -9.53 -25.90
CA ARG A 359 -12.64 -8.40 -26.04
C ARG A 359 -11.23 -8.86 -25.74
N GLY A 360 -10.39 -8.94 -26.77
CA GLY A 360 -8.94 -9.05 -26.61
C GLY A 360 -8.28 -7.68 -26.47
N ASN A 361 -7.34 -7.54 -25.54
CA ASN A 361 -6.27 -6.55 -25.60
C ASN A 361 -5.11 -7.04 -24.70
N GLY A 362 -3.82 -6.96 -25.06
CA GLY A 362 -3.22 -6.34 -26.24
C GLY A 362 -2.13 -5.36 -25.83
N GLY A 363 -1.05 -5.86 -25.24
CA GLY A 363 0.11 -5.07 -24.81
C GLY A 363 1.39 -5.87 -24.94
N LYS A 364 2.34 -5.39 -25.75
CA LYS A 364 3.61 -6.06 -26.04
C LYS A 364 4.77 -5.35 -25.36
N ILE A 365 5.70 -6.17 -24.84
CA ILE A 365 7.16 -6.04 -24.95
C ILE A 365 7.75 -4.64 -24.74
N PHE A 366 8.54 -4.51 -23.68
CA PHE A 366 9.89 -3.95 -23.82
C PHE A 366 10.93 -4.99 -23.38
N LYS A 367 12.07 -5.03 -24.06
CA LYS A 367 13.27 -5.77 -23.68
C LYS A 367 14.35 -4.77 -23.26
N GLY A 368 15.30 -5.21 -22.44
CA GLY A 368 16.63 -4.60 -22.36
C GLY A 368 16.93 -3.91 -21.04
N ALA A 369 17.60 -4.65 -20.16
CA ALA A 369 18.57 -4.14 -19.19
C ALA A 369 19.50 -5.33 -18.87
N ASP A 370 20.80 -5.16 -19.09
CA ASP A 370 21.76 -6.26 -18.97
C ASP A 370 22.11 -6.56 -17.50
N CYS A 371 22.19 -7.84 -17.16
CA CYS A 371 22.69 -8.26 -15.85
C CYS A 371 24.21 -8.06 -15.82
N ILE A 372 24.68 -7.05 -15.08
CA ILE A 372 26.09 -6.96 -14.71
C ILE A 372 26.38 -8.04 -13.67
N GLU A 373 27.11 -9.09 -14.07
CA GLU A 373 27.74 -10.00 -13.12
C GLU A 373 28.79 -9.24 -12.31
N VAL A 374 28.48 -8.98 -11.03
CA VAL A 374 29.51 -8.62 -10.05
C VAL A 374 30.15 -9.92 -9.60
N ILE A 375 31.39 -10.16 -10.05
CA ILE A 375 32.19 -11.31 -9.64
C ILE A 375 32.49 -11.18 -8.14
N CYS A 376 31.86 -12.03 -7.33
CA CYS A 376 32.39 -12.33 -6.00
C CYS A 376 33.70 -13.10 -6.17
N VAL A 377 34.82 -12.52 -5.73
CA VAL A 377 36.09 -13.22 -5.61
C VAL A 377 36.12 -13.90 -4.24
N ASP A 378 35.69 -15.16 -4.21
CA ASP A 378 35.80 -16.02 -3.02
C ASP A 378 37.25 -16.51 -2.88
N ASP A 379 38.08 -15.76 -2.16
CA ASP A 379 39.47 -16.12 -1.82
C ASP A 379 39.62 -16.36 -0.29
N GLU A 380 39.05 -17.46 0.21
CA GLU A 380 39.38 -17.98 1.55
C GLU A 380 40.74 -18.72 1.54
N THR A 381 41.85 -17.99 1.50
CA THR A 381 43.16 -18.55 1.83
C THR A 381 43.40 -18.54 3.34
N SER A 382 43.18 -19.68 3.98
CA SER A 382 43.43 -19.89 5.41
C SER A 382 44.93 -19.91 5.75
N LEU A 383 45.36 -19.04 6.66
CA LEU A 383 46.65 -19.14 7.35
C LEU A 383 46.50 -18.93 8.85
N SER A 384 46.81 -19.98 9.61
CA SER A 384 46.79 -19.99 11.07
C SER A 384 48.06 -19.35 11.66
N GLY A 385 47.89 -18.31 12.49
CA GLY A 385 48.99 -17.66 13.21
C GLY A 385 48.50 -16.98 14.49
N SER A 386 49.21 -17.23 15.60
CA SER A 386 48.85 -16.95 17.00
C SER A 386 48.16 -15.60 17.32
N PRO A 387 47.23 -15.57 18.30
CA PRO A 387 46.61 -14.32 18.77
C PRO A 387 47.53 -13.55 19.73
N ASN A 388 47.73 -12.25 19.47
CA ASN A 388 47.80 -11.15 20.45
C ASN A 388 48.14 -9.81 19.77
N MET A 389 47.26 -9.37 18.87
CA MET A 389 47.16 -7.98 18.41
C MET A 389 45.72 -7.54 18.65
N SER A 390 45.49 -6.33 19.17
CA SER A 390 44.14 -5.93 19.55
C SER A 390 43.27 -5.68 18.32
N GLU A 391 41.97 -5.91 18.44
CA GLU A 391 41.01 -5.65 17.37
C GLU A 391 40.94 -4.17 16.96
N LYS A 392 41.49 -3.27 17.80
CA LYS A 392 41.65 -1.85 17.48
C LYS A 392 42.77 -1.59 16.46
N GLU A 393 43.81 -2.43 16.42
CA GLU A 393 44.96 -2.25 15.52
C GLU A 393 44.67 -2.77 14.11
N LYS A 394 44.01 -3.93 13.97
CA LYS A 394 43.63 -4.52 12.67
C LYS A 394 42.74 -3.61 11.80
N ILE A 395 42.00 -2.68 12.41
CA ILE A 395 41.20 -1.67 11.69
C ILE A 395 42.07 -0.47 11.27
N SER A 396 43.07 -0.09 12.07
CA SER A 396 43.95 1.07 11.79
C SER A 396 44.90 0.83 10.62
N GLU A 397 45.26 -0.42 10.34
CA GLU A 397 46.11 -0.80 9.20
C GLU A 397 45.32 -0.84 7.88
N LYS A 398 44.00 -1.15 7.94
CA LYS A 398 43.16 -1.36 6.75
C LYS A 398 42.63 -0.07 6.10
N PHE A 399 42.73 1.08 6.80
CA PHE A 399 42.28 2.38 6.31
C PHE A 399 43.19 3.54 6.77
N PRO A 400 44.14 4.04 5.95
CA PRO A 400 45.09 5.09 6.34
C PRO A 400 44.49 6.52 6.40
N LEU A 401 43.16 6.67 6.51
CA LEU A 401 42.47 7.97 6.59
C LEU A 401 42.89 8.80 7.83
N THR A 402 43.43 8.17 8.86
CA THR A 402 43.89 8.82 10.10
C THR A 402 45.01 9.84 9.89
N ASN A 403 45.74 9.78 8.76
CA ASN A 403 46.85 10.69 8.48
C ASN A 403 46.47 11.91 7.62
N ASP A 404 45.42 11.82 6.81
CA ASP A 404 44.94 12.95 6.01
C ASP A 404 44.02 13.87 6.83
N LEU A 405 44.59 15.00 7.27
CA LEU A 405 43.87 16.02 8.03
C LEU A 405 42.84 16.78 7.18
N GLN A 406 43.09 16.97 5.89
CA GLN A 406 42.16 17.61 4.96
C GLN A 406 40.91 16.74 4.79
N LEU A 407 41.10 15.42 4.71
CA LEU A 407 40.02 14.44 4.64
C LEU A 407 39.24 14.35 5.98
N CYS A 408 39.92 14.45 7.12
CA CYS A 408 39.27 14.55 8.44
C CYS A 408 38.37 15.81 8.56
N MET A 409 38.86 16.97 8.11
CA MET A 409 38.09 18.23 8.09
C MET A 409 36.86 18.12 7.17
N ASN A 410 37.03 17.54 5.97
CA ASN A 410 35.94 17.28 5.04
C ASN A 410 34.87 16.37 5.65
N ALA A 411 35.26 15.29 6.34
CA ALA A 411 34.34 14.37 6.99
C ALA A 411 33.49 15.04 8.09
N VAL A 412 34.08 15.93 8.90
CA VAL A 412 33.34 16.71 9.91
C VAL A 412 32.36 17.68 9.25
N CYS A 413 32.75 18.36 8.16
CA CYS A 413 31.83 19.23 7.41
C CYS A 413 30.62 18.48 6.84
N VAL A 414 30.80 17.20 6.48
CA VAL A 414 29.73 16.34 5.95
C VAL A 414 28.76 15.90 7.05
N LEU A 415 29.28 15.49 8.22
CA LEU A 415 28.46 15.21 9.41
C LEU A 415 27.68 16.47 9.85
N TYR A 416 28.30 17.65 9.78
CA TYR A 416 27.66 18.94 10.08
C TYR A 416 26.50 19.27 9.11
N ARG A 417 26.69 19.08 7.80
CA ARG A 417 25.60 19.22 6.81
C ARG A 417 24.46 18.25 7.11
N GLN A 418 24.76 16.97 7.35
CA GLN A 418 23.75 15.98 7.73
C GLN A 418 22.98 16.42 8.97
N GLN A 419 23.66 17.00 9.97
CA GLN A 419 23.04 17.50 11.20
C GLN A 419 22.17 18.76 11.00
N ILE A 420 22.50 19.64 10.04
CA ILE A 420 21.64 20.79 9.70
C ILE A 420 20.37 20.30 9.02
N SER A 421 20.49 19.55 7.93
CA SER A 421 19.33 19.03 7.17
C SER A 421 18.46 18.10 8.02
N ALA A 422 19.04 17.35 8.96
CA ALA A 422 18.30 16.62 9.99
C ALA A 422 17.38 17.52 10.81
N SER A 423 17.87 18.69 11.23
CA SER A 423 17.12 19.62 12.08
C SER A 423 16.06 20.46 11.34
N GLU A 424 16.08 20.45 10.02
CA GLU A 424 15.02 21.02 9.16
C GLU A 424 13.90 20.00 8.91
N SER A 425 14.23 18.70 8.92
CA SER A 425 13.23 17.62 8.89
C SER A 425 12.59 17.39 10.26
N THR A 426 11.26 17.26 10.33
CA THR A 426 10.53 17.02 11.60
C THR A 426 10.68 15.59 12.14
N THR A 427 11.54 14.76 11.53
CA THR A 427 11.80 13.35 11.87
C THR A 427 13.02 13.21 12.78
N GLN A 428 12.81 12.70 14.00
CA GLN A 428 13.76 12.79 15.12
C GLN A 428 14.96 11.79 15.02
N ASP A 429 15.00 10.96 13.98
CA ASP A 429 15.76 9.70 13.98
C ASP A 429 17.29 9.86 13.83
N LEU A 430 17.79 10.99 13.33
CA LEU A 430 19.22 11.23 13.15
C LEU A 430 20.01 11.42 14.47
N TYR A 431 19.32 11.57 15.60
CA TYR A 431 19.94 11.44 16.93
C TYR A 431 20.34 10.00 17.32
N GLY A 432 19.96 8.99 16.52
CA GLY A 432 20.36 7.59 16.75
C GLY A 432 21.82 7.27 16.39
N VAL A 433 22.46 8.07 15.52
CA VAL A 433 23.84 7.80 15.03
C VAL A 433 24.89 8.56 15.82
N LEU A 434 24.66 9.86 16.07
CA LEU A 434 25.60 10.74 16.77
C LEU A 434 25.30 10.81 18.27
N SER A 435 26.32 10.61 19.12
CA SER A 435 26.18 10.90 20.56
C SER A 435 25.86 12.39 20.76
N HIS A 436 25.02 12.74 21.73
CA HIS A 436 24.64 14.15 21.93
C HIS A 436 25.84 15.07 22.18
N SER A 437 26.93 14.57 22.80
CA SER A 437 28.16 15.34 22.95
C SER A 437 28.92 15.50 21.63
N ASP A 438 29.05 14.44 20.81
CA ASP A 438 29.68 14.55 19.50
C ASP A 438 28.85 15.41 18.53
N ALA A 439 27.52 15.37 18.60
CA ALA A 439 26.63 16.22 17.81
C ALA A 439 26.86 17.72 18.11
N LEU A 440 27.04 18.10 19.38
CA LEU A 440 27.38 19.49 19.73
C LEU A 440 28.79 19.87 19.24
N ARG A 441 29.75 18.94 19.28
CA ARG A 441 31.12 19.16 18.77
C ARG A 441 31.16 19.28 17.24
N VAL A 442 30.46 18.40 16.52
CA VAL A 442 30.33 18.43 15.06
C VAL A 442 29.70 19.74 14.61
N ARG A 443 28.67 20.25 15.32
CA ARG A 443 28.10 21.58 15.08
C ARG A 443 29.13 22.70 15.23
N ALA A 444 29.76 22.81 16.40
CA ALA A 444 30.71 23.90 16.68
C ALA A 444 31.96 23.88 15.77
N LEU A 445 32.44 22.69 15.40
CA LEU A 445 33.56 22.54 14.47
C LEU A 445 33.12 22.82 13.03
N GLY A 446 31.94 22.34 12.62
CA GLY A 446 31.38 22.62 11.30
C GLY A 446 31.14 24.11 11.05
N GLU A 447 30.59 24.83 12.03
CA GLU A 447 30.45 26.29 12.01
C GLU A 447 31.79 26.99 11.80
N TYR A 448 32.81 26.61 12.57
CA TYR A 448 34.17 27.17 12.46
C TYR A 448 34.88 26.84 11.13
N LEU A 449 34.64 25.64 10.58
CA LEU A 449 35.26 25.14 9.35
C LEU A 449 34.60 25.69 8.07
N VAL A 450 33.30 26.01 8.11
CA VAL A 450 32.51 26.56 6.99
C VAL A 450 32.59 28.09 6.92
N ASP A 451 32.87 28.76 8.04
CA ASP A 451 33.07 30.22 8.14
C ASP A 451 31.92 31.07 7.56
N GLY A 452 30.69 30.58 7.72
CA GLY A 452 29.47 31.26 7.25
C GLY A 452 29.24 31.22 5.73
N GLY A 453 30.07 30.52 4.95
CA GLY A 453 29.94 30.45 3.50
C GLY A 453 28.64 29.78 3.02
N GLN A 454 27.87 30.47 2.17
CA GLN A 454 26.52 30.08 1.68
C GLN A 454 26.42 28.72 0.95
N GLY A 455 27.54 28.02 0.71
CA GLY A 455 27.54 26.68 0.09
C GLY A 455 27.79 25.52 1.07
N LEU A 456 27.90 25.78 2.39
CA LEU A 456 28.33 24.82 3.42
C LEU A 456 29.63 24.05 3.05
N ARG A 457 30.47 24.64 2.18
CA ARG A 457 31.79 24.11 1.80
C ARG A 457 32.79 24.46 2.90
N LEU A 458 33.87 23.68 2.96
CA LEU A 458 35.01 24.02 3.81
C LEU A 458 35.52 25.41 3.38
N GLY A 459 35.36 26.40 4.26
CA GLY A 459 35.79 27.77 4.05
C GLY A 459 37.27 27.96 4.38
N LYS A 460 37.74 27.28 5.42
CA LYS A 460 39.13 27.40 5.93
C LYS A 460 40.05 26.34 5.38
N SER A 461 41.23 26.73 4.91
CA SER A 461 42.26 25.79 4.48
C SER A 461 42.87 25.04 5.66
N LEU A 462 43.47 23.87 5.39
CA LEU A 462 44.28 23.14 6.38
C LEU A 462 45.43 23.99 6.95
N TYR A 463 45.92 25.00 6.20
CA TYR A 463 46.98 25.88 6.69
C TYR A 463 46.45 26.88 7.73
N GLU A 464 45.33 27.56 7.45
CA GLU A 464 44.68 28.47 8.39
C GLU A 464 44.30 27.76 9.69
N VAL A 465 43.61 26.61 9.60
CA VAL A 465 43.18 25.87 10.81
C VAL A 465 44.38 25.36 11.61
N LYS A 466 45.49 25.00 10.95
CA LYS A 466 46.74 24.61 11.63
C LYS A 466 47.43 25.78 12.34
N GLN A 467 47.29 27.00 11.81
CA GLN A 467 47.88 28.22 12.37
C GLN A 467 47.03 28.79 13.52
N ASP A 468 45.72 28.90 13.33
CA ASP A 468 44.79 29.47 14.30
C ASP A 468 44.49 28.51 15.47
N ARG A 469 44.17 27.25 15.14
CA ARG A 469 43.57 26.27 16.07
C ARG A 469 43.99 24.83 15.75
N PRO A 470 45.24 24.45 16.02
CA PRO A 470 45.70 23.07 15.79
C PRO A 470 44.95 22.03 16.65
N ASP A 471 44.25 22.43 17.71
CA ASP A 471 43.37 21.58 18.52
C ASP A 471 42.14 21.08 17.73
N VAL A 472 41.59 21.91 16.84
CA VAL A 472 40.49 21.55 15.93
C VAL A 472 40.87 20.36 15.05
N LEU A 473 42.12 20.28 14.59
CA LEU A 473 42.60 19.19 13.72
C LEU A 473 42.64 17.83 14.44
N VAL A 474 42.99 17.84 15.73
CA VAL A 474 42.99 16.62 16.58
C VAL A 474 41.55 16.15 16.82
N GLU A 475 40.64 17.07 17.13
CA GLU A 475 39.24 16.72 17.39
C GLU A 475 38.49 16.32 16.11
N CYS A 476 38.81 16.94 14.96
CA CYS A 476 38.29 16.50 13.66
C CYS A 476 38.76 15.07 13.32
N ARG A 477 40.04 14.75 13.59
CA ARG A 477 40.56 13.38 13.44
C ARG A 477 39.85 12.40 14.37
N ARG A 478 39.60 12.77 15.64
CA ARG A 478 38.86 11.93 16.61
C ARG A 478 37.44 11.64 16.11
N LEU A 479 36.70 12.67 15.71
CA LEU A 479 35.32 12.54 15.23
C LEU A 479 35.27 11.74 13.94
N ALA A 480 36.08 12.07 12.92
CA ALA A 480 36.13 11.33 11.67
C ALA A 480 36.42 9.84 11.90
N THR A 481 37.42 9.50 12.73
CA THR A 481 37.77 8.11 13.04
C THR A 481 36.63 7.37 13.76
N ASN A 482 35.97 8.01 14.73
CA ASN A 482 34.86 7.41 15.46
C ASN A 482 33.65 7.13 14.55
N TYR A 483 33.27 8.07 13.70
CA TYR A 483 32.10 7.91 12.83
C TYR A 483 32.39 7.03 11.60
N LEU A 484 33.60 7.05 11.03
CA LEU A 484 34.04 6.04 10.07
C LEU A 484 33.91 4.62 10.64
N ARG A 485 34.30 4.40 11.91
CA ARG A 485 34.15 3.09 12.56
C ARG A 485 32.69 2.67 12.72
N ILE A 486 31.77 3.61 13.01
CA ILE A 486 30.33 3.31 13.09
C ILE A 486 29.78 2.94 11.70
N TYR A 487 30.13 3.70 10.65
CA TYR A 487 29.70 3.42 9.28
C TYR A 487 30.28 2.10 8.72
N CYS A 488 31.53 1.76 9.02
CA CYS A 488 32.14 0.48 8.60
C CYS A 488 31.60 -0.75 9.36
N ASN A 489 30.98 -0.56 10.52
CA ASN A 489 30.44 -1.63 11.37
C ASN A 489 28.92 -1.82 11.23
N GLY A 490 28.22 -0.98 10.45
CA GLY A 490 26.78 -1.05 10.28
C GLY A 490 26.37 -1.70 8.96
N GLU A 491 25.41 -2.64 9.00
CA GLU A 491 24.90 -3.38 7.83
C GLU A 491 24.11 -2.50 6.82
N ASN A 492 23.96 -1.19 7.09
CA ASN A 492 23.28 -0.21 6.26
C ASN A 492 24.12 0.21 5.03
N LEU A 493 24.24 -0.71 4.07
CA LEU A 493 24.97 -0.57 2.80
C LEU A 493 24.70 0.73 2.02
N SER A 494 23.49 1.30 2.13
CA SER A 494 23.11 2.55 1.44
C SER A 494 23.98 3.74 1.87
N MET A 495 24.16 3.97 3.17
CA MET A 495 24.97 5.06 3.72
C MET A 495 26.47 4.88 3.44
N SER A 496 26.96 3.63 3.46
CA SER A 496 28.35 3.29 3.15
C SER A 496 28.75 3.78 1.76
N SER A 497 27.88 3.59 0.76
CA SER A 497 28.11 4.07 -0.61
C SER A 497 28.30 5.59 -0.67
N PHE A 498 27.49 6.37 0.06
CA PHE A 498 27.50 7.82 0.04
C PHE A 498 28.71 8.40 0.78
N PHE A 499 29.11 7.80 1.90
CA PHE A 499 30.31 8.21 2.63
C PHE A 499 31.58 7.92 1.82
N ALA A 500 31.67 6.75 1.18
CA ALA A 500 32.75 6.43 0.24
C ALA A 500 32.78 7.40 -0.95
N TYR A 501 31.63 7.79 -1.48
CA TYR A 501 31.51 8.74 -2.61
C TYR A 501 32.15 10.10 -2.30
N ILE A 502 31.81 10.64 -1.13
CA ILE A 502 32.27 11.95 -0.65
C ILE A 502 33.76 11.92 -0.29
N VAL A 503 34.21 10.83 0.35
CA VAL A 503 35.62 10.61 0.73
C VAL A 503 36.53 10.43 -0.51
N MET A 504 36.05 9.78 -1.57
CA MET A 504 36.83 9.47 -2.77
C MET A 504 36.89 10.60 -3.82
N GLY A 505 36.19 11.72 -3.60
CA GLY A 505 36.34 12.97 -4.37
C GLY A 505 35.94 12.91 -5.86
N LYS A 506 35.31 11.83 -6.33
CA LYS A 506 34.92 11.66 -7.73
C LYS A 506 33.50 12.16 -7.99
N ILE A 507 33.40 13.33 -8.61
CA ILE A 507 32.14 13.87 -9.17
C ILE A 507 31.71 13.00 -10.36
N PRO A 508 30.42 12.63 -10.51
CA PRO A 508 29.94 11.92 -11.68
C PRO A 508 29.83 12.86 -12.89
N SER A 509 30.10 12.35 -14.08
CA SER A 509 29.57 12.97 -15.30
C SER A 509 28.03 12.91 -15.26
N SER A 510 27.37 13.99 -15.69
CA SER A 510 26.02 14.38 -15.27
C SER A 510 24.85 13.59 -15.90
N ASN A 511 25.02 12.30 -16.18
CA ASN A 511 24.10 11.48 -16.97
C ASN A 511 23.49 10.30 -16.18
N SER A 512 23.09 10.53 -14.92
CA SER A 512 22.29 9.57 -14.15
C SER A 512 21.17 10.28 -13.38
N THR A 513 19.91 9.98 -13.73
CA THR A 513 18.72 10.71 -13.28
C THR A 513 18.22 10.28 -11.90
N THR A 514 18.73 9.16 -11.36
CA THR A 514 18.15 8.47 -10.19
C THR A 514 18.48 9.10 -8.83
N CYS A 515 19.40 10.07 -8.76
CA CYS A 515 19.85 10.68 -7.50
C CYS A 515 19.11 11.97 -7.10
N SER A 516 18.22 12.51 -7.95
CA SER A 516 17.58 13.82 -7.70
C SER A 516 16.58 13.85 -6.55
N ASN A 517 16.15 12.68 -6.05
CA ASN A 517 15.11 12.55 -5.02
C ASN A 517 15.66 12.41 -3.58
N ILE A 518 16.95 12.70 -3.36
CA ILE A 518 17.62 12.71 -2.03
C ILE A 518 18.26 14.09 -1.76
N LEU A 519 17.93 15.11 -2.57
CA LEU A 519 18.52 16.44 -2.53
C LEU A 519 17.49 17.58 -2.75
N ASN A 520 16.25 17.33 -2.31
CA ASN A 520 15.17 18.29 -2.07
C ASN A 520 14.55 17.98 -0.71
#